data_AF-A0AAW6EIU8-F1
#
_entry.id   AF-A0AAW6EIU8-F1
#
_cell.length_a   1.000
_cell.length_b   1.000
_cell.length_c   1.000
_cell.angle_alpha   90.00
_cell.angle_beta   90.00
_cell.angle_gamma   90.00
#
_symmetry.space_group_name_H-M   'P 1'
#
loop_
_entity.id
_entity.type
_entity.pdbx_description
1 polymer ?
#
loop_
_entity_poly.entity_id
_entity_poly.type
_entity_poly.pdbx_seq_one_letter_code
_entity_poly.pdbx_strand_id
1 'polypeptide(L)'
;MAINIGYLTANRTSAGDEVYTPYYAVEPLLEFLPKDKVIWCPFDEVWSAYYNCFTENGYTVVRSSLSEGRDFFKYEPDNWDILVSNPPFSKKDEVLKRAFSFEKPFALLLPVNSIQGKKRYKIFRNQIQLLAFDARVDYHTRKNMECTTKGNHFGSAYFCRDLLPTKLELRQLNKYDRPLQPPAGGDEKWE
;
A
#
# COMPACT_ATOMS: atom_id res chain seq x y z
N MET A 1 -16.64 22.11 -22.49
CA MET A 1 -16.18 20.91 -21.75
C MET A 1 -15.02 21.33 -20.88
N ALA A 2 -15.14 21.23 -19.54
CA ALA A 2 -14.04 21.53 -18.65
C ALA A 2 -12.91 20.52 -18.90
N ILE A 3 -11.73 21.01 -19.31
CA ILE A 3 -10.55 20.19 -19.51
C ILE A 3 -10.12 19.72 -18.11
N ASN A 4 -10.09 18.41 -17.88
CA ASN A 4 -9.60 17.84 -16.64
C ASN A 4 -8.07 17.91 -16.61
N ILE A 5 -7.54 19.12 -16.37
CA ILE A 5 -6.11 19.44 -16.41
C ILE A 5 -5.34 18.52 -15.44
N GLY A 6 -5.87 18.23 -14.26
CA GLY A 6 -5.23 17.34 -13.27
C GLY A 6 -5.08 15.88 -13.71
N TYR A 7 -5.97 15.37 -14.56
CA TYR A 7 -5.82 14.03 -15.16
C TYR A 7 -4.77 14.03 -16.28
N LEU A 8 -4.66 15.13 -17.03
CA LEU A 8 -3.70 15.29 -18.13
C LEU A 8 -2.27 15.53 -17.62
N THR A 9 -2.11 16.10 -16.42
CA THR A 9 -0.81 16.36 -15.78
C THR A 9 -0.41 15.30 -14.75
N ALA A 10 -1.24 14.28 -14.52
CA ALA A 10 -0.91 13.19 -13.61
C ALA A 10 0.38 12.49 -14.07
N ASN A 11 1.44 12.64 -13.29
CA ASN A 11 2.76 12.14 -13.61
C ASN A 11 2.76 10.61 -13.61
N ARG A 12 2.95 9.99 -14.78
CA ARG A 12 2.97 8.52 -14.97
C ARG A 12 4.40 7.95 -14.99
N THR A 13 5.37 8.72 -14.49
CA THR A 13 6.79 8.36 -14.45
C THR A 13 7.13 7.60 -13.17
N SER A 14 8.31 6.99 -13.12
CA SER A 14 8.90 6.34 -11.94
C SER A 14 8.99 7.28 -10.72
N ALA A 15 9.02 8.60 -10.92
CA ALA A 15 8.95 9.59 -9.84
C ALA A 15 7.58 9.60 -9.10
N GLY A 16 6.53 9.07 -9.72
CA GLY A 16 5.21 8.87 -9.09
C GLY A 16 5.08 7.57 -8.29
N ASP A 17 6.09 6.69 -8.31
CA ASP A 17 6.10 5.42 -7.58
C ASP A 17 6.61 5.55 -6.14
N GLU A 18 7.16 6.70 -5.75
CA GLU A 18 7.80 6.93 -4.44
C GLU A 18 6.92 7.76 -3.51
N VAL A 19 5.69 7.29 -3.31
CA VAL A 19 4.75 7.87 -2.34
C VAL A 19 4.64 6.96 -1.13
N TYR A 20 4.76 7.53 0.06
CA TYR A 20 4.76 6.77 1.32
C TYR A 20 3.45 6.96 2.07
N THR A 21 2.86 5.84 2.50
CA THR A 21 1.55 5.81 3.14
C THR A 21 1.63 6.43 4.54
N PRO A 22 0.71 7.34 4.90
CA PRO A 22 0.61 7.87 6.25
C PRO A 22 -0.09 6.88 7.20
N TYR A 23 0.16 7.01 8.49
CA TYR A 23 -0.43 6.13 9.51
C TYR A 23 -1.96 6.09 9.48
N TYR A 24 -2.63 7.24 9.31
CA TYR A 24 -4.10 7.30 9.24
C TYR A 24 -4.69 6.45 8.10
N ALA A 25 -3.91 6.14 7.06
CA ALA A 25 -4.34 5.30 5.94
C ALA A 25 -4.00 3.82 6.15
N VAL A 26 -3.16 3.48 7.14
CA VAL A 26 -2.85 2.11 7.55
C VAL A 26 -3.82 1.64 8.64
N GLU A 27 -4.13 2.50 9.60
CA GLU A 27 -4.97 2.20 10.77
C GLU A 27 -6.33 1.54 10.48
N PRO A 28 -7.07 1.88 9.40
CA PRO A 28 -8.31 1.19 9.09
C PRO A 28 -8.18 -0.32 8.90
N LEU A 29 -6.99 -0.83 8.55
CA LEU A 29 -6.74 -2.26 8.42
C LEU A 29 -6.73 -2.99 9.77
N LEU A 30 -6.48 -2.28 10.88
CA LEU A 30 -6.41 -2.86 12.22
C LEU A 30 -7.74 -3.50 12.65
N GLU A 31 -8.85 -3.08 12.07
CA GLU A 31 -10.19 -3.66 12.30
C GLU A 31 -10.32 -5.08 11.75
N PHE A 32 -9.57 -5.40 10.68
CA PHE A 32 -9.74 -6.64 9.91
C PHE A 32 -8.58 -7.62 10.07
N LEU A 33 -7.42 -7.16 10.53
CA LEU A 33 -6.22 -7.99 10.65
C LEU A 33 -6.27 -8.85 11.93
N PRO A 34 -6.15 -10.18 11.82
CA PRO A 34 -6.08 -11.07 12.98
C PRO A 34 -4.73 -10.97 13.70
N LYS A 35 -4.75 -11.08 15.03
CA LYS A 35 -3.56 -10.92 15.90
C LYS A 35 -2.63 -12.13 15.92
N ASP A 36 -3.15 -13.31 15.61
CA ASP A 36 -2.42 -14.59 15.62
C ASP A 36 -1.71 -14.90 14.29
N LYS A 37 -1.68 -13.94 13.35
CA LYS A 37 -1.10 -14.10 12.02
C LYS A 37 0.17 -13.28 11.83
N VAL A 38 1.05 -13.80 10.98
CA VAL A 38 2.28 -13.11 10.56
C VAL A 38 2.00 -12.26 9.32
N ILE A 39 2.14 -10.94 9.47
CA ILE A 39 1.95 -9.98 8.38
C ILE A 39 3.26 -9.81 7.62
N TRP A 40 3.23 -9.98 6.29
CA TRP A 40 4.33 -9.65 5.40
C TRP A 40 4.13 -8.28 4.72
N CYS A 41 5.09 -7.39 4.91
CA CYS A 41 5.16 -6.06 4.32
C CYS A 41 6.32 -5.98 3.28
N PRO A 42 6.08 -6.36 2.00
CA PRO A 42 7.15 -6.58 1.01
C PRO A 42 7.78 -5.36 0.34
N PHE A 43 7.31 -4.15 0.64
CA PHE A 43 7.81 -2.90 0.04
C PHE A 43 8.19 -1.88 1.12
N ASP A 44 8.41 -2.36 2.34
CA ASP A 44 8.41 -1.54 3.55
C ASP A 44 9.76 -1.54 4.24
N GLU A 45 10.23 -0.33 4.53
CA GLU A 45 11.42 -0.10 5.34
C GLU A 45 11.07 -0.05 6.83
N VAL A 46 12.10 -0.07 7.69
CA VAL A 46 11.94 0.07 9.16
C VAL A 46 11.13 1.30 9.58
N TRP A 47 11.14 2.34 8.77
CA TRP A 47 10.48 3.62 9.07
C TRP A 47 9.06 3.72 8.51
N SER A 48 8.60 2.72 7.76
CA SER A 48 7.30 2.79 7.09
C SER A 48 6.15 2.78 8.09
N ALA A 49 5.03 3.44 7.73
CA ALA A 49 3.84 3.41 8.57
C ALA A 49 3.27 2.00 8.73
N TYR A 50 3.36 1.13 7.71
CA TYR A 50 2.89 -0.26 7.84
C TYR A 50 3.65 -1.01 8.93
N TYR A 51 4.98 -1.01 8.86
CA TYR A 51 5.81 -1.74 9.82
C TYR A 51 5.61 -1.21 11.24
N ASN A 52 5.68 0.11 11.43
CA ASN A 52 5.57 0.72 12.75
C ASN A 52 4.15 0.62 13.32
N CYS A 53 3.11 0.93 12.55
CA CYS A 53 1.72 0.83 13.01
C CYS A 53 1.38 -0.59 13.47
N PHE A 54 1.74 -1.61 12.69
CA PHE A 54 1.45 -2.99 13.06
C PHE A 54 2.29 -3.46 14.25
N THR A 55 3.58 -3.13 14.31
CA THR A 55 4.43 -3.48 15.44
C THR A 55 3.95 -2.83 16.74
N GLU A 56 3.63 -1.53 16.72
CA GLU A 56 3.08 -0.78 17.86
C GLU A 56 1.75 -1.37 18.37
N ASN A 57 0.96 -1.93 17.46
CA ASN A 57 -0.30 -2.59 17.79
C ASN A 57 -0.13 -4.07 18.15
N GLY A 58 1.09 -4.59 18.30
CA GLY A 58 1.36 -5.95 18.77
C GLY A 58 1.11 -7.06 17.74
N TYR A 59 1.19 -6.75 16.45
CA TYR A 59 1.19 -7.78 15.40
C TYR A 59 2.61 -8.36 15.21
N THR A 60 2.66 -9.61 14.74
CA THR A 60 3.92 -10.20 14.26
C THR A 60 4.13 -9.77 12.81
N VAL A 61 5.19 -9.02 12.53
CA VAL A 61 5.45 -8.45 11.20
C VAL A 61 6.83 -8.85 10.67
N VAL A 62 6.84 -9.36 9.44
CA VAL A 62 8.05 -9.54 8.64
C VAL A 62 8.01 -8.51 7.51
N ARG A 63 9.04 -7.68 7.41
CA ARG A 63 9.18 -6.73 6.30
C ARG A 63 10.27 -7.20 5.33
N SER A 64 10.20 -6.70 4.11
CA SER A 64 11.30 -6.80 3.15
C SER A 64 11.29 -5.59 2.23
N SER A 65 12.46 -5.20 1.76
CA SER A 65 12.62 -4.04 0.90
C SER A 65 13.80 -4.25 -0.06
N LEU A 66 13.86 -3.41 -1.09
CA LEU A 66 14.96 -3.44 -2.07
C LEU A 66 16.31 -3.08 -1.43
N SER A 67 16.30 -2.26 -0.37
CA SER A 67 17.49 -1.91 0.43
C SER A 67 18.19 -3.13 1.03
N GLU A 68 17.42 -4.15 1.38
CA GLU A 68 17.91 -5.41 1.95
C GLU A 68 18.24 -6.44 0.86
N GLY A 69 18.18 -6.07 -0.42
CA GLY A 69 18.32 -7.01 -1.54
C GLY A 69 17.14 -7.98 -1.67
N ARG A 70 16.02 -7.72 -0.98
CA ARG A 70 14.84 -8.58 -0.93
C ARG A 70 13.75 -8.04 -1.85
N ASP A 71 13.99 -8.16 -3.15
CA ASP A 71 13.03 -7.80 -4.19
C ASP A 71 11.78 -8.68 -4.08
N PHE A 72 10.61 -8.06 -3.89
CA PHE A 72 9.32 -8.76 -3.87
C PHE A 72 9.28 -9.82 -4.96
N PHE A 73 9.55 -9.51 -6.23
CA PHE A 73 9.37 -10.48 -7.32
C PHE A 73 10.24 -11.74 -7.27
N LYS A 74 11.26 -11.77 -6.40
CA LYS A 74 12.21 -12.89 -6.26
C LYS A 74 12.28 -13.45 -4.85
N TYR A 75 11.95 -12.64 -3.84
CA TYR A 75 12.03 -12.98 -2.43
C TYR A 75 10.64 -13.31 -1.86
N GLU A 76 10.62 -14.28 -0.97
CA GLU A 76 9.48 -14.64 -0.14
C GLU A 76 10.03 -15.06 1.23
N PRO A 77 9.48 -14.55 2.35
CA PRO A 77 9.90 -14.99 3.68
C PRO A 77 9.40 -16.41 3.99
N ASP A 78 10.14 -17.15 4.82
CA ASP A 78 9.81 -18.54 5.14
C ASP A 78 8.43 -18.70 5.83
N ASN A 79 8.07 -17.74 6.70
CA ASN A 79 6.84 -17.78 7.49
C ASN A 79 6.07 -16.47 7.34
N TRP A 80 4.86 -16.56 6.80
CA TRP A 80 3.93 -15.45 6.67
C TRP A 80 2.51 -15.95 6.35
N ASP A 81 1.49 -15.20 6.75
CA ASP A 81 0.08 -15.55 6.57
C ASP A 81 -0.68 -14.53 5.70
N ILE A 82 -0.40 -13.24 5.86
CA ILE A 82 -1.15 -12.15 5.23
C ILE A 82 -0.18 -11.15 4.62
N LEU A 83 -0.41 -10.74 3.37
CA LEU A 83 0.40 -9.72 2.70
C LEU A 83 -0.27 -8.35 2.82
N VAL A 84 0.42 -7.34 3.35
CA VAL A 84 -0.13 -5.99 3.51
C VAL A 84 0.92 -4.93 3.17
N SER A 85 0.66 -4.06 2.18
CA SER A 85 1.56 -2.96 1.83
C SER A 85 0.97 -1.98 0.80
N ASN A 86 1.72 -0.92 0.49
CA ASN A 86 1.52 -0.01 -0.64
C ASN A 86 2.58 -0.29 -1.73
N PRO A 87 2.23 -1.06 -2.78
CA PRO A 87 3.18 -1.45 -3.81
C PRO A 87 3.50 -0.32 -4.80
N PRO A 88 4.61 -0.42 -5.57
CA PRO A 88 4.88 0.50 -6.67
C PRO A 88 3.76 0.45 -7.72
N PHE A 89 3.14 1.59 -8.01
CA PHE A 89 1.94 1.66 -8.85
C PHE A 89 2.22 1.34 -10.31
N SER A 90 3.43 1.53 -10.81
CA SER A 90 3.86 1.12 -12.14
C SER A 90 3.86 -0.40 -12.35
N LYS A 91 4.05 -1.20 -11.29
CA LYS A 91 4.12 -2.68 -11.34
C LYS A 91 2.90 -3.39 -10.75
N LYS A 92 1.79 -2.68 -10.56
CA LYS A 92 0.59 -3.21 -9.88
C LYS A 92 0.01 -4.48 -10.50
N ASP A 93 0.08 -4.65 -11.82
CA ASP A 93 -0.45 -5.85 -12.47
C ASP A 93 0.39 -7.08 -12.12
N GLU A 94 1.72 -6.95 -12.13
CA GLU A 94 2.68 -7.98 -11.74
C GLU A 94 2.58 -8.28 -10.24
N VAL A 95 2.44 -7.23 -9.41
CA VAL A 95 2.26 -7.38 -7.96
C VAL A 95 0.99 -8.15 -7.66
N LEU A 96 -0.15 -7.73 -8.24
CA LEU A 96 -1.43 -8.41 -8.04
C LEU A 96 -1.37 -9.86 -8.54
N LYS A 97 -0.76 -10.11 -9.71
CA LYS A 97 -0.62 -11.48 -10.23
C LYS A 97 0.11 -12.38 -9.23
N ARG A 98 1.19 -11.89 -8.62
CA ARG A 98 1.97 -12.64 -7.64
C ARG A 98 1.26 -12.76 -6.29
N ALA A 99 0.62 -11.70 -5.81
CA ALA A 99 -0.20 -11.76 -4.60
C ALA A 99 -1.30 -12.83 -4.71
N PHE A 100 -1.97 -12.91 -5.86
CA PHE A 100 -2.98 -13.95 -6.11
C PHE A 100 -2.40 -15.36 -6.20
N SER A 101 -1.17 -15.54 -6.67
CA SER A 101 -0.55 -16.88 -6.79
C SER A 101 -0.18 -17.51 -5.46
N PHE A 102 -0.06 -16.71 -4.39
CA PHE A 102 0.19 -17.24 -3.05
C PHE A 102 -1.02 -17.91 -2.41
N GLU A 103 -2.22 -17.66 -2.94
CA GLU A 103 -3.47 -18.19 -2.37
C GLU A 103 -3.69 -17.84 -0.89
N LYS A 104 -3.09 -16.73 -0.45
CA LYS A 104 -3.19 -16.19 0.91
C LYS A 104 -3.93 -14.85 0.92
N PRO A 105 -4.50 -14.43 2.07
CA PRO A 105 -5.10 -13.13 2.22
C PRO A 105 -4.10 -12.00 1.94
N PHE A 106 -4.60 -10.90 1.37
CA PHE A 106 -3.80 -9.69 1.20
C PHE A 106 -4.64 -8.42 1.31
N ALA A 107 -3.98 -7.30 1.56
CA ALA A 107 -4.48 -5.94 1.41
C ALA A 107 -3.42 -5.05 0.75
N LEU A 108 -3.67 -4.60 -0.48
CA LEU A 108 -2.75 -3.77 -1.25
C LEU A 108 -3.37 -2.41 -1.55
N LEU A 109 -2.73 -1.34 -1.08
CA LEU A 109 -3.21 0.02 -1.35
C LEU A 109 -2.92 0.38 -2.81
N LEU A 110 -3.94 0.61 -3.62
CA LEU A 110 -3.78 0.94 -5.03
C LEU A 110 -4.71 2.10 -5.42
N PRO A 111 -4.40 2.82 -6.51
CA PRO A 111 -5.34 3.77 -7.09
C PRO A 111 -6.68 3.10 -7.39
N VAL A 112 -7.81 3.71 -7.03
CA VAL A 112 -9.17 3.12 -7.17
C VAL A 112 -9.48 2.72 -8.60
N ASN A 113 -8.99 3.48 -9.59
CA ASN A 113 -9.12 3.15 -11.01
C ASN A 113 -8.42 1.83 -11.39
N SER A 114 -7.67 1.22 -10.47
CA SER A 114 -7.09 -0.11 -10.64
C SER A 114 -8.14 -1.22 -10.72
N ILE A 115 -9.38 -0.96 -10.31
CA ILE A 115 -10.47 -1.94 -10.45
C ILE A 115 -10.81 -2.24 -11.91
N GLN A 116 -10.60 -1.27 -12.82
CA GLN A 116 -10.88 -1.42 -14.24
C GLN A 116 -9.61 -1.73 -15.02
N GLY A 117 -9.48 -2.95 -15.57
CA GLY A 117 -8.39 -3.29 -16.48
C GLY A 117 -8.49 -4.72 -17.02
N LYS A 118 -8.21 -4.92 -18.32
CA LYS A 118 -8.36 -6.24 -18.98
C LYS A 118 -7.49 -7.34 -18.34
N LYS A 119 -6.24 -7.03 -17.97
CA LYS A 119 -5.35 -7.96 -17.27
C LYS A 119 -5.88 -8.26 -15.86
N ARG A 120 -6.22 -7.21 -15.11
CA ARG A 120 -6.72 -7.30 -13.73
C ARG A 120 -8.05 -8.03 -13.61
N TYR A 121 -8.96 -7.88 -14.58
CA TYR A 121 -10.19 -8.67 -14.66
C TYR A 121 -9.90 -10.18 -14.61
N LYS A 122 -8.89 -10.64 -15.37
CA LYS A 122 -8.46 -12.05 -15.37
C LYS A 122 -7.78 -12.46 -14.07
N ILE A 123 -7.04 -11.55 -13.43
CA ILE A 123 -6.37 -11.80 -12.13
C ILE A 123 -7.42 -11.93 -11.01
N PHE A 124 -8.32 -10.95 -10.92
CA PHE A 124 -9.27 -10.83 -9.82
C PHE A 124 -10.26 -11.98 -9.76
N ARG A 125 -10.67 -12.55 -10.91
CA ARG A 125 -11.62 -13.68 -10.97
C ARG A 125 -12.88 -13.47 -10.12
N ASN A 126 -13.34 -12.21 -10.00
CA ASN A 126 -14.43 -11.78 -9.13
C ASN A 126 -14.22 -12.06 -7.61
N GLN A 127 -12.99 -12.33 -7.18
CA GLN A 127 -12.65 -12.64 -5.78
C GLN A 127 -12.21 -11.42 -4.98
N ILE A 128 -11.82 -10.32 -5.65
CA ILE A 128 -11.34 -9.11 -4.97
C ILE A 128 -12.42 -8.47 -4.07
N GLN A 129 -11.98 -7.91 -2.96
CA GLN A 129 -12.73 -7.07 -2.02
C GLN A 129 -12.10 -5.68 -1.99
N LEU A 130 -12.86 -4.65 -1.61
CA LEU A 130 -12.36 -3.28 -1.52
C LEU A 130 -12.61 -2.72 -0.12
N LEU A 131 -11.57 -2.17 0.50
CA LEU A 131 -11.71 -1.23 1.61
C LEU A 131 -11.44 0.17 1.03
N ALA A 132 -12.50 0.96 0.90
CA ALA A 132 -12.48 2.29 0.34
C ALA A 132 -12.79 3.36 1.39
N PHE A 133 -12.48 4.60 1.05
CA PHE A 133 -12.44 5.71 1.99
C PHE A 133 -13.35 6.86 1.56
N ASP A 134 -13.85 7.63 2.54
CA ASP A 134 -14.64 8.84 2.32
C ASP A 134 -13.82 9.99 1.69
N ALA A 135 -12.50 9.98 1.89
CA ALA A 135 -11.57 10.95 1.34
C ALA A 135 -10.39 10.28 0.61
N ARG A 136 -9.71 11.05 -0.24
CA ARG A 136 -8.46 10.59 -0.89
C ARG A 136 -7.34 10.47 0.14
N VAL A 137 -6.53 9.43 0.02
CA VAL A 137 -5.27 9.31 0.78
C VAL A 137 -4.27 10.34 0.23
N ASP A 138 -3.76 11.19 1.12
CA ASP A 138 -2.57 12.00 0.88
C ASP A 138 -1.33 11.18 1.25
N TYR A 139 -0.18 11.52 0.69
CA TYR A 139 1.04 10.72 0.85
C TYR A 139 2.22 11.58 1.30
N HIS A 140 3.13 10.98 2.05
CA HIS A 140 4.48 11.52 2.22
C HIS A 140 5.29 11.30 0.95
N THR A 141 6.37 12.06 0.80
CA THR A 141 7.32 11.92 -0.32
C THR A 141 8.73 11.91 0.23
N ARG A 142 9.72 11.48 -0.55
CA ARG A 142 11.13 11.57 -0.15
C ARG A 142 11.56 12.95 0.33
N LYS A 143 10.96 14.01 -0.22
CA LYS A 143 11.27 15.40 0.13
C LYS A 143 10.52 15.89 1.37
N ASN A 144 9.50 15.16 1.82
CA ASN A 144 8.69 15.54 2.97
C ASN A 144 8.16 14.28 3.69
N MET A 145 8.93 13.86 4.68
CA MET A 145 8.60 12.74 5.57
C MET A 145 7.88 13.19 6.85
N GLU A 146 7.80 14.49 7.11
CA GLU A 146 7.18 15.07 8.31
C GLU A 146 5.66 15.14 8.20
N CYS A 147 5.14 15.60 7.06
CA CYS A 147 3.72 15.73 6.81
C CYS A 147 3.33 15.29 5.40
N THR A 148 2.05 14.98 5.21
CA THR A 148 1.55 14.54 3.91
C THR A 148 1.41 15.70 2.91
N THR A 149 1.62 15.42 1.63
CA THR A 149 1.36 16.38 0.55
C THR A 149 -0.10 16.32 0.15
N LYS A 150 -0.83 17.43 0.37
CA LYS A 150 -2.25 17.57 0.03
C LYS A 150 -2.48 17.70 -1.48
N GLY A 151 -3.70 17.38 -1.89
CA GLY A 151 -4.18 17.66 -3.25
C GLY A 151 -3.94 16.53 -4.23
N ASN A 152 -3.77 15.30 -3.75
CA ASN A 152 -3.59 14.13 -4.60
C ASN A 152 -4.74 14.00 -5.62
N HIS A 153 -4.39 13.83 -6.89
CA HIS A 153 -5.35 13.83 -8.00
C HIS A 153 -6.06 12.48 -8.20
N PHE A 154 -5.59 11.42 -7.56
CA PHE A 154 -6.22 10.09 -7.59
C PHE A 154 -6.71 9.68 -6.20
N GLY A 155 -7.78 8.88 -6.16
CA GLY A 155 -8.21 8.18 -4.95
C GLY A 155 -7.52 6.83 -4.86
N SER A 156 -7.32 6.36 -3.63
CA SER A 156 -6.76 5.03 -3.34
C SER A 156 -7.71 4.22 -2.48
N ALA A 157 -7.66 2.90 -2.63
CA ALA A 157 -8.39 1.94 -1.82
C ALA A 157 -7.52 0.71 -1.61
N TYR A 158 -7.76 -0.04 -0.55
CA TYR A 158 -7.15 -1.36 -0.41
C TYR A 158 -7.90 -2.35 -1.28
N PHE A 159 -7.14 -3.02 -2.15
CA PHE A 159 -7.57 -4.18 -2.89
C PHE A 159 -7.22 -5.38 -2.03
N CYS A 160 -8.25 -6.09 -1.58
CA CYS A 160 -8.12 -7.17 -0.62
C CYS A 160 -8.57 -8.50 -1.20
N ARG A 161 -8.08 -9.59 -0.61
CA ARG A 161 -8.59 -10.95 -0.81
C ARG A 161 -8.67 -11.64 0.55
N ASP A 162 -9.78 -12.34 0.78
CA ASP A 162 -10.00 -13.21 1.94
C ASP A 162 -9.68 -12.53 3.29
N LEU A 163 -9.97 -11.23 3.40
CA LEU A 163 -9.67 -10.41 4.59
C LEU A 163 -10.89 -9.62 5.09
N LEU A 164 -11.67 -9.04 4.18
CA LEU A 164 -12.81 -8.20 4.56
C LEU A 164 -14.07 -9.05 4.78
N PRO A 165 -15.04 -8.59 5.60
CA PRO A 165 -16.29 -9.33 5.80
C PRO A 165 -17.20 -9.30 4.56
N THR A 166 -17.10 -8.28 3.71
CA THR A 166 -17.90 -8.17 2.47
C THR A 166 -17.03 -7.85 1.24
N LYS A 167 -17.66 -7.64 0.07
CA LYS A 167 -16.96 -7.19 -1.15
C LYS A 167 -16.56 -5.72 -1.10
N LEU A 168 -17.22 -4.90 -0.29
CA LEU A 168 -16.97 -3.47 -0.18
C LEU A 168 -17.19 -3.01 1.26
N GLU A 169 -16.11 -2.57 1.89
CA GLU A 169 -16.13 -1.86 3.16
C GLU A 169 -15.80 -0.38 2.93
N LEU A 170 -16.56 0.51 3.57
CA LEU A 170 -16.32 1.95 3.56
C LEU A 170 -15.91 2.40 4.96
N ARG A 171 -14.83 3.15 5.08
CA ARG A 171 -14.40 3.76 6.35
C ARG A 171 -14.04 5.22 6.17
N GLN A 172 -14.23 6.00 7.23
CA GLN A 172 -13.82 7.39 7.27
C GLN A 172 -12.32 7.48 7.55
N LEU A 173 -11.60 8.37 6.85
CA LEU A 173 -10.22 8.71 7.15
C LEU A 173 -10.15 9.89 8.12
N ASN A 174 -9.74 9.59 9.35
CA ASN A 174 -9.39 10.62 10.33
C ASN A 174 -7.97 11.11 10.07
N LYS A 175 -7.81 12.08 9.16
CA LYS A 175 -6.49 12.55 8.74
C LYS A 175 -5.77 13.31 9.86
N TYR A 176 -4.52 12.94 10.10
CA TYR A 176 -3.60 13.64 10.99
C TYR A 176 -2.17 13.53 10.42
N ASP A 177 -1.29 14.44 10.83
CA ASP A 177 0.12 14.36 10.46
C ASP A 177 0.89 13.59 11.54
N ARG A 178 1.62 12.56 11.11
CA ARG A 178 2.61 11.84 11.93
C ARG A 178 3.83 11.55 11.06
N PRO A 179 5.03 12.02 11.46
CA PRO A 179 6.24 11.84 10.67
C PRO A 179 6.59 10.37 10.44
N LEU A 180 7.15 10.09 9.27
CA LEU A 180 7.89 8.87 8.98
C LEU A 180 9.36 9.12 9.35
N GLN A 181 9.95 8.29 10.22
CA GLN A 181 11.27 8.54 10.80
C GLN A 181 12.33 7.60 10.21
N PRO A 182 12.93 7.93 9.04
CA PRO A 182 14.04 7.16 8.52
C PRO A 182 15.26 7.25 9.47
N PRO A 183 16.12 6.22 9.52
CA PRO A 183 17.36 6.28 10.30
C PRO A 183 18.21 7.49 9.90
N ALA A 184 18.80 8.18 10.88
CA ALA A 184 19.73 9.28 10.61
C ALA A 184 20.93 8.76 9.79
N GLY A 185 21.15 9.33 8.59
CA GLY A 185 22.27 8.97 7.71
C GLY A 185 21.92 8.24 6.41
N GLY A 186 20.65 8.16 6.02
CA GLY A 186 20.18 7.50 4.79
C GLY A 186 20.29 8.31 3.49
N ASP A 187 21.18 9.30 3.42
CA ASP A 187 21.51 10.00 2.18
C ASP A 187 22.79 9.39 1.61
N GLU A 188 22.71 8.22 0.98
CA GLU A 188 23.67 7.78 -0.05
C GLU A 188 23.23 6.41 -0.60
N LYS A 189 22.85 6.40 -1.88
CA LYS A 189 22.59 5.23 -2.77
C LYS A 189 21.16 4.68 -2.77
N TRP A 190 20.28 5.39 -3.50
CA TRP A 190 19.03 4.84 -4.04
C TRP A 190 18.90 5.13 -5.55
N GLU A 191 20.02 5.09 -6.30
CA GLU A 191 20.01 5.13 -7.78
C GLU A 191 19.80 3.74 -8.39
#